data_AF-A0A937VPR2-F1
#
_entry.id   AF-A0A937VPR2-F1
#
_cell.length_a   1.000
_cell.length_b   1.000
_cell.length_c   1.000
_cell.angle_alpha   90.00
_cell.angle_beta   90.00
_cell.angle_gamma   90.00
#
_symmetry.space_group_name_H-M   'P 1'
#
loop_
_entity.id
_entity.type
_entity.pdbx_description
1 polymer ?
#
loop_
_entity_poly.entity_id
_entity_poly.type
_entity_poly.pdbx_seq_one_letter_code
_entity_poly.pdbx_strand_id
1 'polypeptide(L)'
;MKELTDYSGEFNPKLKPEDLSKELLVDLLKLYGRLYRAVDGFWYLAVMDKVNEETATECDFAVWEQMAKYEVERINKISGVQGTDVPAFMKYLQLSPWAWNMEWDVELSDADSAVLTVTKCYTLEALEREGKGRDGSFCKEIETKMWDIWAAGLNPDIKFTYTKLPPRKNKDDICCQWKVEMAGKSTV
;
A
#
# COMPACT_ATOMS: atom_id res chain seq x y z
N MET A 1 -18.40 1.60 30.37
CA MET A 1 -17.75 2.93 30.54
C MET A 1 -17.90 3.68 29.24
N LYS A 2 -17.95 5.02 29.25
CA LYS A 2 -17.93 5.79 28.01
C LYS A 2 -16.53 5.67 27.41
N GLU A 3 -16.44 5.24 26.17
CA GLU A 3 -15.17 5.17 25.44
C GLU A 3 -14.54 6.56 25.32
N LEU A 4 -13.20 6.61 25.32
CA LEU A 4 -12.43 7.85 25.24
C LEU A 4 -12.32 8.33 23.79
N THR A 5 -12.77 9.56 23.54
CA THR A 5 -12.65 10.22 22.22
C THR A 5 -11.29 10.90 22.02
N ASP A 6 -10.58 11.15 23.10
CA ASP A 6 -9.21 11.67 23.14
C ASP A 6 -8.51 11.21 24.43
N TYR A 7 -7.22 11.53 24.57
CA TYR A 7 -6.44 11.24 25.78
C TYR A 7 -5.80 12.51 26.38
N SER A 8 -6.57 13.60 26.40
CA SER A 8 -6.14 14.89 26.98
C SER A 8 -6.29 14.98 28.50
N GLY A 9 -7.01 14.02 29.11
CA GLY A 9 -7.26 13.94 30.54
C GLY A 9 -6.06 13.43 31.36
N GLU A 10 -6.33 13.03 32.60
CA GLU A 10 -5.31 12.47 33.48
C GLU A 10 -4.73 11.16 32.95
N PHE A 11 -3.44 10.93 33.21
CA PHE A 11 -2.77 9.68 32.86
C PHE A 11 -3.46 8.48 33.54
N ASN A 12 -3.92 7.54 32.72
CA ASN A 12 -4.47 6.26 33.14
C ASN A 12 -3.43 5.14 32.95
N PRO A 13 -2.82 4.60 34.02
CA PRO A 13 -1.83 3.51 33.93
C PRO A 13 -2.41 2.18 33.44
N LYS A 14 -3.74 2.07 33.31
CA LYS A 14 -4.45 0.87 32.86
C LYS A 14 -5.13 1.07 31.50
N LEU A 15 -4.85 2.16 30.79
CA LEU A 15 -5.41 2.42 29.47
C LEU A 15 -5.12 1.25 28.53
N LYS A 16 -6.16 0.78 27.83
CA LYS A 16 -6.05 -0.19 26.75
C LYS A 16 -6.69 0.35 25.48
N PRO A 17 -6.35 -0.19 24.30
CA PRO A 17 -7.01 0.18 23.05
C PRO A 17 -8.54 0.05 23.12
N GLU A 18 -9.08 -0.94 23.85
CA GLU A 18 -10.52 -1.17 24.00
C GLU A 18 -11.24 -0.08 24.83
N ASP A 19 -10.50 0.78 25.52
CA ASP A 19 -11.07 1.93 26.23
C ASP A 19 -11.28 3.14 25.30
N LEU A 20 -10.74 3.10 24.08
CA LEU A 20 -10.80 4.18 23.10
C LEU A 20 -12.03 4.04 22.21
N SER A 21 -12.57 5.17 21.79
CA SER A 21 -13.64 5.21 20.80
C SER A 21 -13.20 4.64 19.46
N LYS A 22 -14.14 4.08 18.71
CA LYS A 22 -13.89 3.59 17.34
C LYS A 22 -13.27 4.67 16.46
N GLU A 23 -13.75 5.92 16.56
CA GLU A 23 -13.26 7.05 15.77
C GLU A 23 -11.78 7.30 16.05
N LEU A 24 -11.38 7.38 17.33
CA LEU A 24 -9.99 7.56 17.71
C LEU A 24 -9.11 6.36 17.29
N LEU A 25 -9.61 5.14 17.43
CA LEU A 25 -8.90 3.93 16.96
C LEU A 25 -8.67 3.95 15.45
N VAL A 26 -9.65 4.38 14.65
CA VAL A 26 -9.51 4.51 13.19
C VAL A 26 -8.47 5.59 12.85
N ASP A 27 -8.49 6.72 13.54
CA ASP A 27 -7.51 7.79 13.31
C ASP A 27 -6.09 7.36 13.67
N LEU A 28 -5.92 6.65 14.79
CA LEU A 28 -4.64 6.06 15.19
C LEU A 28 -4.18 5.01 14.19
N LEU A 29 -5.07 4.13 13.73
CA LEU A 29 -4.74 3.09 12.75
C LEU A 29 -4.25 3.69 11.43
N LYS A 30 -4.94 4.72 10.92
CA LYS A 30 -4.49 5.48 9.74
C LYS A 30 -3.16 6.20 9.99
N LEU A 31 -2.94 6.75 11.19
CA LEU A 31 -1.66 7.35 11.56
C LEU A 31 -0.53 6.31 11.55
N TYR A 32 -0.76 5.13 12.11
CA TYR A 32 0.23 4.06 12.13
C TYR A 32 0.57 3.57 10.71
N GLY A 33 -0.40 3.52 9.79
CA GLY A 33 -0.13 3.28 8.37
C GLY A 33 0.77 4.36 7.74
N ARG A 34 0.60 5.64 8.12
CA ARG A 34 1.49 6.73 7.67
C ARG A 34 2.88 6.66 8.30
N LEU A 35 2.97 6.30 9.58
CA LEU A 35 4.25 6.10 10.26
C LEU A 35 5.03 4.92 9.69
N TYR A 36 4.33 3.84 9.32
CA TYR A 36 4.91 2.68 8.64
C TYR A 36 5.60 3.09 7.33
N ARG A 37 4.90 3.84 6.46
CA ARG A 37 5.49 4.44 5.25
C ARG A 37 6.62 5.43 5.55
N ALA A 38 6.53 6.18 6.63
CA ALA A 38 7.60 7.12 7.01
C ALA A 38 8.88 6.38 7.42
N VAL A 39 8.76 5.28 8.18
CA VAL A 39 9.90 4.43 8.54
C VAL A 39 10.56 3.85 7.30
N ASP A 40 9.77 3.33 6.36
CA ASP A 40 10.23 2.83 5.07
C ASP A 40 11.06 3.89 4.32
N GLY A 41 10.49 5.08 4.10
CA GLY A 41 11.19 6.18 3.43
C GLY A 41 12.44 6.68 4.18
N PHE A 42 12.40 6.79 5.52
CA PHE A 42 13.57 7.22 6.29
C PHE A 42 14.70 6.19 6.28
N TRP A 43 14.35 4.90 6.35
CA TRP A 43 15.33 3.83 6.26
C TRP A 43 15.97 3.81 4.86
N TYR A 44 15.17 3.90 3.79
CA TYR A 44 15.67 3.98 2.42
C TYR A 44 16.66 5.14 2.25
N LEU A 45 16.29 6.34 2.69
CA LEU A 45 17.17 7.52 2.60
C LEU A 45 18.46 7.36 3.43
N ALA A 46 18.38 6.75 4.61
CA ALA A 46 19.55 6.49 5.44
C ALA A 46 20.50 5.45 4.83
N VAL A 47 19.97 4.46 4.12
CA VAL A 47 20.77 3.50 3.34
C VAL A 47 21.40 4.22 2.14
N MET A 48 20.59 4.93 1.35
CA MET A 48 21.04 5.67 0.16
C MET A 48 22.17 6.66 0.47
N ASP A 49 22.15 7.35 1.62
CA ASP A 49 23.22 8.26 2.06
C ASP A 49 24.56 7.55 2.31
N LYS A 50 24.53 6.26 2.67
CA LYS A 50 25.72 5.45 2.97
C LYS A 50 26.24 4.70 1.75
N VAL A 51 25.38 4.43 0.77
CA VAL A 51 25.71 3.65 -0.43
C VAL A 51 25.30 4.42 -1.69
N ASN A 52 24.72 3.76 -2.69
CA ASN A 52 24.18 4.39 -3.89
C ASN A 52 22.69 4.02 -4.06
N GLU A 53 22.01 4.69 -4.99
CA GLU A 53 20.57 4.50 -5.25
C GLU A 53 20.23 3.06 -5.66
N GLU A 54 21.07 2.44 -6.50
CA GLU A 54 20.89 1.06 -6.96
C GLU A 54 20.88 0.08 -5.77
N THR A 55 21.90 0.13 -4.92
CA THR A 55 22.02 -0.76 -3.75
C THR A 55 20.92 -0.47 -2.72
N ALA A 56 20.54 0.80 -2.53
CA ALA A 56 19.44 1.16 -1.64
C ALA A 56 18.11 0.58 -2.12
N THR A 57 17.85 0.65 -3.43
CA THR A 57 16.66 0.08 -4.07
C THR A 57 16.64 -1.45 -3.99
N GLU A 58 17.76 -2.12 -4.20
CA GLU A 58 17.87 -3.58 -4.01
C GLU A 58 17.55 -3.99 -2.57
N CYS A 59 18.08 -3.24 -1.60
CA CYS A 59 17.81 -3.46 -0.19
C CYS A 59 16.33 -3.26 0.14
N ASP A 60 15.70 -2.24 -0.44
CA ASP A 60 14.26 -1.96 -0.30
C ASP A 60 13.41 -3.13 -0.81
N PHE A 61 13.67 -3.59 -2.03
CA PHE A 61 12.96 -4.75 -2.58
C PHE A 61 13.18 -6.02 -1.75
N ALA A 62 14.40 -6.27 -1.26
CA ALA A 62 14.68 -7.44 -0.44
C ALA A 62 13.87 -7.43 0.87
N VAL A 63 13.69 -6.25 1.49
CA VAL A 63 12.84 -6.09 2.68
C VAL A 63 11.39 -6.35 2.33
N TRP A 64 10.89 -5.74 1.25
CA TRP A 64 9.49 -5.87 0.85
C TRP A 64 9.12 -7.27 0.36
N GLU A 65 10.03 -8.01 -0.28
CA GLU A 65 9.83 -9.41 -0.65
C GLU A 65 9.55 -10.30 0.57
N GLN A 66 10.22 -10.04 1.69
CA GLN A 66 9.95 -10.74 2.95
C GLN A 66 8.67 -10.23 3.63
N MET A 67 8.52 -8.90 3.69
CA MET A 67 7.43 -8.27 4.42
C MET A 67 6.07 -8.53 3.77
N ALA A 68 5.96 -8.50 2.44
CA ALA A 68 4.71 -8.72 1.72
C ALA A 68 4.09 -10.08 2.06
N LYS A 69 4.88 -11.15 2.01
CA LYS A 69 4.42 -12.49 2.40
C LYS A 69 3.97 -12.54 3.85
N TYR A 70 4.75 -11.91 4.74
CA TYR A 70 4.47 -11.87 6.17
C TYR A 70 3.19 -11.09 6.51
N GLU A 71 2.96 -9.97 5.83
CA GLU A 71 1.81 -9.08 5.95
C GLU A 71 0.54 -9.77 5.45
N VAL A 72 0.55 -10.27 4.20
CA VAL A 72 -0.57 -10.98 3.58
C VAL A 72 -1.05 -12.13 4.45
N GLU A 73 -0.13 -12.99 4.92
CA GLU A 73 -0.49 -14.14 5.76
C GLU A 73 -1.20 -13.70 7.05
N ARG A 74 -0.68 -12.67 7.73
CA ARG A 74 -1.21 -12.22 9.02
C ARG A 74 -2.50 -11.48 8.91
N ILE A 75 -2.61 -10.58 7.93
CA ILE A 75 -3.84 -9.85 7.66
C ILE A 75 -4.94 -10.83 7.28
N ASN A 76 -4.68 -11.78 6.37
CA ASN A 76 -5.68 -12.77 5.98
C ASN A 76 -6.10 -13.65 7.15
N LYS A 77 -5.15 -14.08 7.97
CA LYS A 77 -5.44 -14.90 9.16
C LYS A 77 -6.35 -14.20 10.17
N ILE A 78 -6.09 -12.93 10.50
CA ILE A 78 -6.88 -12.21 11.51
C ILE A 78 -8.23 -11.72 10.97
N SER A 79 -8.30 -11.38 9.69
CA SER A 79 -9.52 -10.89 9.04
C SER A 79 -10.42 -12.00 8.50
N GLY A 80 -9.90 -13.22 8.39
CA GLY A 80 -10.62 -14.36 7.80
C GLY A 80 -10.71 -14.31 6.27
N VAL A 81 -9.92 -13.47 5.59
CA VAL A 81 -9.82 -13.51 4.12
C VAL A 81 -9.32 -14.88 3.68
N GLN A 82 -10.05 -15.50 2.76
CA GLN A 82 -9.76 -16.81 2.17
C GLN A 82 -9.58 -16.66 0.67
N GLY A 83 -8.90 -17.64 0.06
CA GLY A 83 -8.66 -17.69 -1.37
C GLY A 83 -7.33 -17.07 -1.77
N THR A 84 -6.99 -17.26 -3.03
CA THR A 84 -5.75 -16.79 -3.68
C THR A 84 -6.07 -16.12 -5.02
N ASP A 85 -7.32 -15.70 -5.21
CA ASP A 85 -7.83 -15.05 -6.42
C ASP A 85 -7.74 -13.52 -6.35
N VAL A 86 -8.13 -12.83 -7.42
CA VAL A 86 -8.07 -11.36 -7.46
C VAL A 86 -8.95 -10.72 -6.37
N PRO A 87 -10.19 -11.17 -6.12
CA PRO A 87 -10.99 -10.70 -4.99
C PRO A 87 -10.31 -10.88 -3.62
N ALA A 88 -9.63 -12.00 -3.36
CA ALA A 88 -8.89 -12.21 -2.12
C ALA A 88 -7.73 -11.21 -1.98
N PHE A 89 -7.00 -10.94 -3.06
CA PHE A 89 -5.95 -9.91 -3.06
C PHE A 89 -6.50 -8.52 -2.76
N MET A 90 -7.62 -8.15 -3.38
CA MET A 90 -8.25 -6.85 -3.16
C MET A 90 -8.76 -6.68 -1.74
N LYS A 91 -9.32 -7.74 -1.13
CA LYS A 91 -9.70 -7.74 0.30
C LYS A 91 -8.51 -7.54 1.22
N TYR A 92 -7.39 -8.22 0.94
CA TYR A 92 -6.14 -7.99 1.65
C TYR A 92 -5.71 -6.52 1.52
N LEU A 93 -5.72 -5.98 0.30
CA LEU A 93 -5.27 -4.62 0.03
C LEU A 93 -6.11 -3.59 0.80
N GLN A 94 -7.43 -3.79 0.92
CA GLN A 94 -8.31 -2.93 1.74
C GLN A 94 -7.91 -2.86 3.23
N LEU A 95 -7.22 -3.88 3.73
CA LEU A 95 -6.79 -3.99 5.12
C LEU A 95 -5.30 -3.67 5.32
N SER A 96 -4.54 -3.48 4.24
CA SER A 96 -3.12 -3.20 4.31
C SER A 96 -2.84 -1.77 4.76
N PRO A 97 -1.92 -1.55 5.71
CA PRO A 97 -1.47 -0.21 6.09
C PRO A 97 -0.84 0.56 4.93
N TRP A 98 -0.25 -0.14 3.95
CA TRP A 98 0.30 0.50 2.77
C TRP A 98 -0.80 1.13 1.92
N ALA A 99 -1.87 0.38 1.65
CA ALA A 99 -2.99 0.84 0.84
C ALA A 99 -3.73 2.04 1.45
N TRP A 100 -3.71 2.21 2.78
CA TRP A 100 -4.27 3.39 3.45
C TRP A 100 -3.45 4.68 3.24
N ASN A 101 -2.26 4.58 2.64
CA ASN A 101 -1.51 5.73 2.14
C ASN A 101 -1.97 6.18 0.75
N MET A 102 -3.08 5.62 0.25
CA MET A 102 -3.69 5.97 -1.03
C MET A 102 -5.21 6.14 -0.86
N GLU A 103 -5.80 6.93 -1.74
CA GLU A 103 -7.24 6.88 -2.04
C GLU A 103 -7.38 6.15 -3.37
N TRP A 104 -8.18 5.07 -3.38
CA TRP A 104 -8.28 4.17 -4.52
C TRP A 104 -9.63 3.49 -4.58
N ASP A 105 -10.01 3.15 -5.82
CA ASP A 105 -11.23 2.43 -6.17
C ASP A 105 -10.87 1.15 -6.93
N VAL A 106 -11.67 0.11 -6.76
CA VAL A 106 -11.52 -1.14 -7.50
C VAL A 106 -12.83 -1.57 -8.14
N GLU A 107 -12.76 -1.85 -9.43
CA GLU A 107 -13.86 -2.42 -10.22
C GLU A 107 -13.52 -3.87 -10.53
N LEU A 108 -14.18 -4.81 -9.86
CA LEU A 108 -14.07 -6.24 -10.17
C LEU A 108 -14.87 -6.53 -11.44
N SER A 109 -14.22 -7.14 -12.43
CA SER A 109 -14.91 -7.65 -13.62
C SER A 109 -15.40 -9.08 -13.39
N ASP A 110 -14.58 -9.92 -12.74
CA ASP A 110 -14.92 -11.29 -12.31
C ASP A 110 -13.95 -11.76 -11.20
N ALA A 111 -13.82 -13.07 -10.99
CA ALA A 111 -12.91 -13.65 -10.00
C ALA A 111 -11.43 -13.57 -10.40
N ASP A 112 -11.15 -13.37 -11.70
CA ASP A 112 -9.81 -13.41 -12.26
C ASP A 112 -9.31 -12.03 -12.69
N SER A 113 -10.15 -10.99 -12.65
CA SER A 113 -9.80 -9.67 -13.18
C SER A 113 -10.44 -8.47 -12.46
N ALA A 114 -9.65 -7.38 -12.36
CA ALA A 114 -10.07 -6.12 -11.77
C ALA A 114 -9.37 -4.91 -12.41
N VAL A 115 -9.95 -3.73 -12.22
CA VAL A 115 -9.30 -2.44 -12.48
C VAL A 115 -9.14 -1.70 -11.17
N LEU A 116 -7.89 -1.40 -10.80
CA LEU A 116 -7.52 -0.59 -9.65
C LEU A 116 -7.21 0.83 -10.12
N THR A 117 -7.90 1.83 -9.59
CA THR A 117 -7.67 3.25 -9.89
C THR A 117 -7.26 3.98 -8.63
N VAL A 118 -6.09 4.61 -8.66
CA VAL A 118 -5.57 5.40 -7.52
C VAL A 118 -5.79 6.88 -7.82
N THR A 119 -6.60 7.54 -7.01
CA THR A 119 -6.94 8.96 -7.15
C THR A 119 -6.01 9.85 -6.32
N LYS A 120 -5.46 9.32 -5.22
CA LYS A 120 -4.48 10.02 -4.39
C LYS A 120 -3.40 9.07 -3.92
N CYS A 121 -2.14 9.52 -4.01
CA CYS A 121 -1.00 8.78 -3.52
C CYS A 121 -0.03 9.75 -2.83
N TYR A 122 0.19 9.56 -1.53
CA TYR A 122 1.09 10.43 -0.78
C TYR A 122 2.55 10.31 -1.21
N THR A 123 2.96 9.19 -1.81
CA THR A 123 4.31 9.02 -2.38
C THR A 123 4.46 9.84 -3.65
N LEU A 124 3.49 9.78 -4.56
CA LEU A 124 3.48 10.63 -5.75
C LEU A 124 3.49 12.12 -5.37
N GLU A 125 2.66 12.53 -4.42
CA GLU A 125 2.65 13.93 -3.96
C GLU A 125 4.01 14.38 -3.43
N ALA A 126 4.75 13.50 -2.74
CA ALA A 126 6.09 13.80 -2.26
C ALA A 126 7.08 13.97 -3.42
N LEU A 127 7.03 13.07 -4.42
CA LEU A 127 7.88 13.14 -5.62
C LEU A 127 7.58 14.39 -6.47
N GLU A 128 6.31 14.77 -6.61
CA GLU A 128 5.90 16.00 -7.30
C GLU A 128 6.40 17.25 -6.57
N ARG A 129 6.34 17.27 -5.22
CA ARG A 129 6.87 18.38 -4.41
C ARG A 129 8.40 18.46 -4.47
N GLU A 130 9.07 17.32 -4.59
CA GLU A 130 10.52 17.25 -4.81
C GLU A 130 10.93 17.92 -6.13
N GLY A 131 10.06 17.90 -7.15
CA GLY A 131 10.23 18.68 -8.37
C GLY A 131 11.35 18.19 -9.30
N LYS A 132 11.87 16.97 -9.09
CA LYS A 132 12.95 16.38 -9.89
C LYS A 132 12.49 15.67 -11.16
N GLY A 133 11.18 15.58 -11.41
CA GLY A 133 10.61 14.95 -12.61
C GLY A 133 10.85 13.43 -12.72
N ARG A 134 11.07 12.77 -11.58
CA ARG A 134 11.32 11.32 -11.50
C ARG A 134 10.08 10.49 -11.15
N ASP A 135 8.92 11.13 -11.04
CA ASP A 135 7.65 10.50 -10.67
C ASP A 135 7.23 9.42 -11.67
N GLY A 136 7.36 9.68 -12.97
CA GLY A 136 7.03 8.70 -14.00
C GLY A 136 7.95 7.47 -14.00
N SER A 137 9.27 7.66 -13.92
CA SER A 137 10.23 6.55 -13.87
C SER A 137 10.11 5.77 -12.57
N PHE A 138 9.97 6.47 -11.43
CA PHE A 138 9.77 5.85 -10.12
C PHE A 138 8.53 4.95 -10.12
N CYS A 139 7.36 5.47 -10.51
CA CYS A 139 6.14 4.67 -10.53
C CYS A 139 6.18 3.54 -11.56
N LYS A 140 6.91 3.70 -12.66
CA LYS A 140 7.06 2.62 -13.64
C LYS A 140 7.91 1.47 -13.11
N GLU A 141 9.03 1.77 -12.47
CA GLU A 141 10.02 0.76 -12.06
C GLU A 141 9.71 0.21 -10.67
N ILE A 142 9.59 1.10 -9.68
CA ILE A 142 9.41 0.74 -8.29
C ILE A 142 7.99 0.20 -8.07
N GLU A 143 6.96 0.97 -8.43
CA GLU A 143 5.58 0.57 -8.11
C GLU A 143 5.17 -0.73 -8.83
N THR A 144 5.60 -0.93 -10.08
CA THR A 144 5.32 -2.20 -10.80
C THR A 144 5.95 -3.39 -10.07
N LYS A 145 7.23 -3.27 -9.67
CA LYS A 145 7.91 -4.34 -8.92
C LYS A 145 7.28 -4.56 -7.55
N MET A 146 6.83 -3.50 -6.89
CA MET A 146 6.14 -3.59 -5.61
C MET A 146 4.78 -4.29 -5.73
N TRP A 147 4.00 -4.03 -6.78
CA TRP A 147 2.79 -4.80 -7.07
C TRP A 147 3.09 -6.29 -7.28
N ASP A 148 4.14 -6.63 -8.02
CA ASP A 148 4.56 -8.03 -8.19
C ASP A 148 4.94 -8.68 -6.85
N ILE A 149 5.64 -7.96 -5.99
CA ILE A 149 6.03 -8.42 -4.65
C ILE A 149 4.79 -8.69 -3.79
N TRP A 150 3.86 -7.74 -3.70
CA TRP A 150 2.64 -7.94 -2.91
C TRP A 150 1.77 -9.05 -3.48
N ALA A 151 1.57 -9.08 -4.80
CA ALA A 151 0.82 -10.12 -5.48
C ALA A 151 1.42 -11.49 -5.16
N ALA A 152 2.74 -11.67 -5.30
CA ALA A 152 3.43 -12.91 -4.96
C ALA A 152 3.34 -13.29 -3.47
N GLY A 153 3.12 -12.32 -2.57
CA GLY A 153 2.82 -12.58 -1.17
C GLY A 153 1.53 -13.39 -0.96
N LEU A 154 0.57 -13.30 -1.89
CA LEU A 154 -0.66 -14.09 -1.90
C LEU A 154 -0.65 -15.20 -2.96
N ASN A 155 -0.46 -14.82 -4.21
CA ASN A 155 -0.46 -15.68 -5.38
C ASN A 155 0.41 -15.06 -6.49
N PRO A 156 1.55 -15.68 -6.87
CA PRO A 156 2.45 -15.15 -7.90
C PRO A 156 1.82 -15.10 -9.30
N ASP A 157 0.68 -15.76 -9.53
CA ASP A 157 -0.05 -15.70 -10.79
C ASP A 157 -0.88 -14.42 -10.94
N ILE A 158 -1.12 -13.65 -9.87
CA ILE A 158 -1.75 -12.33 -9.98
C ILE A 158 -0.73 -11.34 -10.57
N LYS A 159 -1.14 -10.64 -11.63
CA LYS A 159 -0.31 -9.67 -12.36
C LYS A 159 -0.97 -8.31 -12.46
N PHE A 160 -0.14 -7.27 -12.34
CA PHE A 160 -0.54 -5.87 -12.49
C PHE A 160 0.04 -5.32 -13.78
N THR A 161 -0.82 -4.78 -14.64
CA THR A 161 -0.42 -4.05 -15.85
C THR A 161 -0.93 -2.63 -15.76
N TYR A 162 -0.04 -1.65 -15.74
CA TYR A 162 -0.48 -0.25 -15.70
C TYR A 162 -1.17 0.13 -17.02
N THR A 163 -2.30 0.83 -16.91
CA THR A 163 -2.97 1.50 -18.05
C THR A 163 -2.69 3.00 -18.02
N LYS A 164 -2.33 3.54 -16.86
CA LYS A 164 -1.90 4.92 -16.67
C LYS A 164 -0.92 5.05 -15.50
N LEU A 165 0.12 5.85 -15.71
CA LEU A 165 1.09 6.27 -14.70
C LEU A 165 1.27 7.80 -14.75
N PRO A 166 1.90 8.40 -13.72
CA PRO A 166 2.35 9.78 -13.76
C PRO A 166 3.28 10.08 -14.95
N PRO A 167 3.40 11.35 -15.38
CA PRO A 167 2.84 12.54 -14.75
C PRO A 167 1.32 12.69 -14.98
N ARG A 168 0.59 13.15 -13.96
CA ARG A 168 -0.84 13.45 -14.08
C ARG A 168 -1.08 14.80 -14.75
N LYS A 169 -2.21 14.96 -15.45
CA LYS A 169 -2.52 16.20 -16.20
C LYS A 169 -2.68 17.42 -15.28
N ASN A 170 -3.31 17.23 -14.13
CA ASN A 170 -3.52 18.22 -13.08
C ASN A 170 -3.80 17.49 -11.75
N LYS A 171 -4.07 18.24 -10.66
CA LYS A 171 -4.30 17.65 -9.33
C LYS A 171 -5.60 16.86 -9.20
N ASP A 172 -6.57 17.08 -10.07
CA ASP A 172 -7.87 16.37 -10.10
C ASP A 172 -7.81 15.09 -10.95
N ASP A 173 -6.73 14.91 -11.71
CA ASP A 173 -6.50 13.72 -12.50
C ASP A 173 -5.99 12.56 -11.63
N ILE A 174 -6.36 11.32 -12.01
CA ILE A 174 -5.95 10.11 -11.30
C ILE A 174 -4.42 9.97 -11.29
N CYS A 175 -3.89 9.43 -10.20
CA CYS A 175 -2.45 9.21 -10.02
C CYS A 175 -1.96 8.07 -10.93
N CYS A 176 -2.62 6.92 -10.88
CA CYS A 176 -2.32 5.76 -11.70
C CYS A 176 -3.53 4.83 -11.82
N GLN A 177 -3.50 3.94 -12.80
CA GLN A 177 -4.50 2.90 -12.99
C GLN A 177 -3.83 1.60 -13.44
N TRP A 178 -4.34 0.49 -12.92
CA TRP A 178 -3.78 -0.84 -13.10
C TRP A 178 -4.88 -1.83 -13.45
N LYS A 179 -4.65 -2.63 -14.49
CA LYS A 179 -5.39 -3.84 -14.76
C LYS A 179 -4.76 -4.98 -13.96
N VAL A 180 -5.58 -5.73 -13.24
CA VAL A 180 -5.15 -6.84 -12.39
C VAL A 180 -5.75 -8.11 -12.95
N GLU A 181 -4.91 -9.11 -13.22
CA GLU A 181 -5.34 -10.35 -13.89
C GLU A 181 -4.62 -11.58 -13.33
N MET A 182 -5.30 -12.72 -13.36
CA MET A 182 -4.67 -14.02 -13.15
C MET A 182 -3.94 -14.48 -14.43
N ALA A 183 -2.63 -14.76 -14.32
CA ALA A 183 -1.83 -15.33 -15.40
C ALA A 183 -2.35 -16.74 -15.75
N GLY A 184 -2.59 -16.99 -17.04
CA GLY A 184 -3.10 -18.28 -17.53
C GLY A 184 -4.41 -18.22 -18.33
N LYS A 185 -5.02 -17.04 -18.45
CA LYS A 185 -6.09 -16.78 -19.42
C LYS A 185 -5.83 -15.49 -20.16
N SER A 186 -4.97 -15.53 -21.19
CA SER A 186 -5.09 -14.56 -22.26
C SER A 186 -6.53 -14.62 -22.78
N THR A 187 -7.25 -13.51 -22.71
CA THR A 187 -8.46 -13.30 -23.52
C THR A 187 -8.11 -13.65 -24.96
N VAL A 188 -8.66 -14.77 -25.43
CA VAL A 188 -8.76 -15.09 -26.87
C VAL A 188 -9.79 -14.14 -27.48
#